data_AF-A0A971J789-F1
#
_entry.id   AF-A0A971J789-F1
#
_cell.length_a   1.000
_cell.length_b   1.000
_cell.length_c   1.000
_cell.angle_alpha   90.00
_cell.angle_beta   90.00
_cell.angle_gamma   90.00
#
_symmetry.space_group_name_H-M   'P 1'
#
loop_
_entity.id
_entity.type
_entity.pdbx_description
1 polymer ?
#
loop_
_entity_poly.entity_id
_entity_poly.type
_entity_poly.pdbx_seq_one_letter_code
_entity_poly.pdbx_strand_id
1 'polypeptide(L)' 'ASIPYEVRQKIGITDGLIRLSVGIEHIDDLLADLEQAIAESEGK' A
#
# COMPACT_ATOMS: atom_id res chain seq x y z
N ALA A 1 4.06 11.72 12.88
CA ALA A 1 4.74 10.40 12.76
C ALA A 1 5.95 10.40 13.69
N SER A 2 6.19 9.31 14.43
CA SER A 2 7.20 9.26 15.51
C SER A 2 8.65 9.13 15.02
N ILE A 3 8.85 8.67 13.77
CA ILE A 3 10.20 8.48 13.18
C ILE A 3 10.50 9.66 12.25
N PRO A 4 11.65 10.37 12.40
CA PRO A 4 12.06 11.45 11.50
C PRO A 4 12.15 11.03 10.03
N TYR A 5 11.90 11.96 9.10
CA TYR A 5 11.88 11.69 7.65
C TYR A 5 13.16 10.98 7.16
N GLU A 6 14.33 11.51 7.52
CA GLU A 6 15.61 10.93 7.10
C GLU A 6 15.81 9.49 7.60
N VAL A 7 15.30 9.19 8.80
CA VAL A 7 15.39 7.84 9.38
C VAL A 7 14.45 6.89 8.63
N ARG A 8 13.23 7.33 8.29
CA ARG A 8 12.28 6.53 7.50
C ARG A 8 12.84 6.16 6.13
N GLN A 9 13.43 7.13 5.43
CA GLN A 9 14.05 6.90 4.12
C GLN A 9 15.20 5.90 4.19
N LYS A 10 16.06 5.99 5.22
CA LYS A 10 17.20 5.08 5.42
C LYS A 10 16.79 3.62 5.67
N ILE A 11 15.60 3.39 6.24
CA ILE A 11 15.09 2.04 6.51
C ILE A 11 14.10 1.55 5.43
N GLY A 12 14.00 2.26 4.30
CA GLY A 12 13.17 1.87 3.17
C GLY A 12 11.68 2.22 3.30
N ILE A 13 11.29 3.06 4.27
CA ILE A 13 9.93 3.60 4.35
C ILE A 13 9.87 4.87 3.50
N THR A 14 9.51 4.67 2.22
CA THR A 14 9.36 5.73 1.23
C THR A 14 7.96 6.35 1.26
N ASP A 15 7.84 7.54 0.69
CA ASP A 15 6.54 8.17 0.50
C ASP A 15 5.77 7.37 -0.55
N GLY A 16 4.61 6.82 -0.16
CA GLY A 16 3.82 5.89 -0.98
C GLY A 16 4.02 4.40 -0.65
N LEU A 17 4.87 4.04 0.32
CA LEU A 17 4.94 2.65 0.78
C LEU A 17 3.65 2.25 1.49
N ILE A 18 2.95 1.26 0.92
CA ILE A 18 1.76 0.62 1.50
C ILE A 18 2.12 -0.82 1.87
N ARG A 19 1.79 -1.22 3.10
CA ARG A 19 1.96 -2.61 3.57
C ARG A 19 0.59 -3.22 3.80
N LEU A 20 0.28 -4.27 3.04
CA LEU A 20 -0.96 -5.03 3.16
C LEU A 20 -0.75 -6.25 4.06
N SER A 21 -1.74 -6.56 4.90
CA SER A 21 -1.82 -7.82 5.64
C SER A 21 -2.89 -8.68 4.96
N VAL A 22 -2.47 -9.60 4.10
CA VAL A 22 -3.38 -10.43 3.31
C VAL A 22 -3.89 -11.60 4.16
N GLY A 23 -5.20 -11.84 4.11
CA GLY A 23 -5.85 -12.94 4.82
C GLY A 23 -5.89 -14.24 4.00
N ILE A 24 -6.95 -15.03 4.20
CA ILE A 24 -7.18 -16.32 3.53
C ILE A 24 -8.39 -16.26 2.58
N GLU A 25 -8.75 -15.07 2.12
CA GLU A 25 -9.84 -14.82 1.19
C GLU A 25 -9.57 -15.44 -0.19
N HIS A 26 -10.59 -15.44 -1.06
CA HIS A 26 -10.41 -15.86 -2.44
C HIS A 26 -9.50 -14.87 -3.18
N ILE A 27 -8.54 -15.42 -3.93
CA ILE A 27 -7.54 -14.63 -4.65
C ILE A 27 -8.17 -13.67 -5.66
N ASP A 28 -9.24 -14.10 -6.34
CA ASP A 28 -9.89 -13.30 -7.38
C ASP A 28 -10.58 -12.05 -6.80
N ASP A 29 -11.16 -12.17 -5.60
CA ASP A 29 -11.77 -11.05 -4.90
C ASP A 29 -10.70 -10.04 -4.47
N LEU A 30 -9.58 -10.52 -3.91
CA LEU A 30 -8.46 -9.67 -3.52
C LEU A 30 -7.85 -8.92 -4.71
N LEU A 31 -7.73 -9.58 -5.86
CA LEU A 31 -7.23 -8.95 -7.07
C LEU A 31 -8.20 -7.88 -7.58
N ALA A 32 -9.50 -8.20 -7.66
CA ALA A 32 -10.51 -7.25 -8.12
C ALA A 32 -10.57 -5.99 -7.22
N ASP A 33 -10.51 -6.16 -5.90
CA ASP A 33 -10.51 -5.06 -4.94
C ASP A 33 -9.28 -4.16 -5.11
N LEU A 34 -8.09 -4.75 -5.26
CA LEU A 34 -6.85 -4.00 -5.44
C LEU A 34 -6.82 -3.29 -6.80
N GLU A 35 -7.26 -3.94 -7.87
CA GLU A 35 -7.36 -3.35 -9.21
C GLU A 35 -8.29 -2.13 -9.20
N GLN A 36 -9.48 -2.26 -8.61
CA GLN A 36 -10.42 -1.14 -8.48
C GLN A 36 -9.80 0.01 -7.67
N ALA A 37 -9.24 -0.29 -6.50
CA ALA A 37 -8.69 0.73 -5.60
C ALA A 37 -7.52 1.51 -6.25
N ILE A 38 -6.65 0.81 -6.99
CA ILE A 38 -5.55 1.44 -7.73
C ILE A 38 -6.11 2.30 -8.86
N ALA A 39 -7.04 1.79 -9.67
CA ALA A 39 -7.64 2.55 -10.76
C ALA A 39 -8.34 3.84 -10.28
N GLU A 40 -9.03 3.79 -9.14
CA GLU A 40 -9.64 4.98 -8.52
C GLU A 40 -8.59 5.99 -8.00
N SER A 41 -7.40 5.52 -7.63
CA SER A 41 -6.31 6.37 -7.14
C SER A 41 -5.56 7.11 -8.26
N GLU A 42 -5.52 6.56 -9.48
CA GLU A 42 -4.85 7.16 -10.64
C GLU A 42 -5.60 8.37 -11.22
N GLY A 43 -6.87 8.57 -10.86
CA GLY A 43 -7.72 9.66 -11.34
C GLY A 43 -7.78 10.91 -10.46
N LYS A 44 -6.93 11.02 -9.43
CA LYS A 44 -6.81 12.17 -8.52
C LYS A 44 -5.44 12.84 -8.65
#